data_AF-A0ABD1IEL1-F1
#
_entry.id   AF-A0ABD1IEL1-F1
#
_cell.length_a   1.000
_cell.length_b   1.000
_cell.length_c   1.000
_cell.angle_alpha   90.00
_cell.angle_beta   90.00
_cell.angle_gamma   90.00
#
_symmetry.space_group_name_H-M   'P 1'
#
loop_
_entity.id
_entity.type
_entity.pdbx_description
1 polymer ?
#
loop_
_entity_poly.entity_id
_entity_poly.type
_entity_poly.pdbx_seq_one_letter_code
_entity_poly.pdbx_strand_id
1 'polypeptide(L)'
;MASKILLIVVFIFDVIAFGLAVAAEQRRSTGTTRNDSEDDYKYCVYSSDIATGYGVGAFLLLMASQVIIMAASRCFCCGNPLKPGGSRACALLLFIFCWVTFLIAEACLLAGSVRNAYHTKYRRFFFDNEPSCETVRKGVFAAGAAFTLFTAVVSEFYYVSYSKSRGGHGGDAAIGLAAFK
;
A
#
# COMPACT_ATOMS: atom_id res chain seq x y z
N MET A 1 16.64 19.98 5.46
CA MET A 1 15.52 19.81 6.42
C MET A 1 14.43 19.00 5.76
N ALA A 2 13.84 18.03 6.46
CA ALA A 2 12.65 17.31 5.98
C ALA A 2 11.49 18.29 5.83
N SER A 3 10.75 18.23 4.72
CA SER A 3 9.48 18.94 4.65
C SER A 3 8.49 18.27 5.61
N LYS A 4 8.20 18.93 6.74
CA LYS A 4 7.22 18.45 7.72
C LYS A 4 5.84 18.29 7.07
N ILE A 5 5.50 19.19 6.14
CA ILE A 5 4.24 19.15 5.39
C ILE A 5 4.16 17.86 4.57
N LEU A 6 5.25 17.48 3.89
CA LEU A 6 5.25 16.25 3.10
C LEU A 6 5.06 15.01 3.97
N LEU A 7 5.78 14.92 5.09
CA LEU A 7 5.61 13.81 6.04
C LEU A 7 4.17 13.72 6.54
N ILE A 8 3.56 14.83 6.92
CA ILE A 8 2.17 14.87 7.40
C ILE A 8 1.19 14.41 6.31
N VAL A 9 1.34 14.90 5.07
CA VAL A 9 0.46 14.54 3.95
C VAL A 9 0.57 13.04 3.64
N VAL A 10 1.79 12.52 3.54
CA VAL A 10 2.05 11.10 3.29
C VAL A 10 1.48 10.24 4.40
N PHE A 11 1.73 10.61 5.67
CA PHE A 11 1.21 9.89 6.82
C PHE A 11 -0.33 9.82 6.81
N ILE A 12 -1.00 10.93 6.51
CA ILE A 12 -2.46 10.95 6.41
C ILE A 12 -2.94 10.01 5.31
N PHE A 13 -2.29 10.02 4.13
CA PHE A 13 -2.66 9.15 3.02
C PHE A 13 -2.47 7.67 3.38
N ASP A 14 -1.35 7.33 4.02
CA ASP A 14 -1.05 5.96 4.43
C ASP A 14 -1.99 5.46 5.54
N VAL A 15 -2.36 6.32 6.50
CA VAL A 15 -3.35 5.99 7.54
C VAL A 15 -4.73 5.75 6.95
N ILE A 16 -5.15 6.59 5.98
CA ILE A 16 -6.42 6.37 5.28
C ILE A 16 -6.35 5.09 4.47
N ALA A 17 -5.27 4.84 3.72
CA ALA A 17 -5.07 3.61 2.96
C ALA A 17 -5.15 2.37 3.86
N PHE A 18 -4.50 2.40 5.02
CA PHE A 18 -4.59 1.35 6.04
C PHE A 18 -6.02 1.15 6.52
N GLY A 19 -6.73 2.22 6.86
CA GLY A 19 -8.12 2.16 7.28
C GLY A 19 -9.04 1.56 6.23
N LEU A 20 -8.86 1.93 4.96
CA LEU A 20 -9.60 1.36 3.84
C LEU A 20 -9.26 -0.12 3.62
N ALA A 21 -8.00 -0.52 3.76
CA ALA A 21 -7.58 -1.92 3.66
C ALA A 21 -8.19 -2.78 4.78
N VAL A 22 -8.23 -2.27 6.02
CA VAL A 22 -8.91 -2.93 7.14
C VAL A 22 -10.42 -3.00 6.92
N ALA A 23 -11.03 -1.91 6.45
CA ALA A 23 -12.45 -1.88 6.12
C ALA A 23 -12.80 -2.88 5.01
N ALA A 24 -11.91 -3.07 4.02
CA ALA A 24 -12.06 -4.08 2.97
C ALA A 24 -12.03 -5.51 3.54
N GLU A 25 -11.16 -5.82 4.49
CA GLU A 25 -11.16 -7.15 5.15
C GLU A 25 -12.39 -7.34 6.05
N GLN A 26 -12.82 -6.31 6.80
CA GLN A 26 -14.01 -6.40 7.66
C GLN A 26 -15.31 -6.55 6.87
N ARG A 27 -15.42 -5.86 5.72
CA ARG A 27 -16.61 -5.90 4.86
C ARG A 27 -16.51 -6.93 3.72
N ARG A 28 -15.60 -7.90 3.84
CA ARG A 28 -15.45 -8.99 2.87
C ARG A 28 -16.82 -9.55 2.49
N SER A 29 -17.09 -9.71 1.19
CA SER A 29 -18.35 -10.30 0.73
C SER A 29 -18.48 -11.72 1.28
N THR A 30 -19.43 -11.93 2.18
CA THR A 30 -19.85 -13.26 2.59
C THR A 30 -20.95 -13.71 1.63
N GLY A 31 -20.73 -14.85 0.98
CA GLY A 31 -21.74 -15.48 0.14
C GLY A 31 -22.77 -16.16 1.04
N THR A 32 -24.02 -15.73 0.98
CA THR A 32 -25.12 -16.42 1.66
C THR A 32 -25.91 -17.22 0.64
N THR A 33 -26.17 -18.50 0.91
CA THR A 33 -27.06 -19.32 0.10
C THR A 33 -28.49 -18.84 0.27
N ARG A 34 -29.16 -18.47 -0.82
CA ARG A 34 -30.60 -18.22 -0.88
C ARG A 34 -31.24 -19.27 -1.79
N ASN A 35 -32.41 -19.74 -1.39
CA ASN A 35 -33.21 -20.63 -2.21
C ASN A 35 -34.08 -19.79 -3.16
N ASP A 36 -34.36 -20.31 -4.34
CA ASP A 36 -35.34 -19.71 -5.24
C ASP A 36 -36.77 -19.82 -4.68
N SER A 37 -37.69 -19.02 -5.21
CA SER A 37 -39.09 -18.92 -4.74
C SER A 37 -39.85 -20.24 -4.88
N GLU A 38 -39.36 -21.16 -5.73
CA GLU A 38 -39.89 -22.51 -5.93
C GLU A 38 -39.02 -23.62 -5.27
N ASP A 39 -38.00 -23.26 -4.48
CA ASP A 39 -37.07 -24.18 -3.77
C ASP A 39 -36.30 -25.18 -4.67
N ASP A 40 -36.33 -25.02 -5.99
CA ASP A 40 -35.79 -25.98 -6.98
C ASP A 40 -34.26 -25.92 -7.11
N TYR A 41 -33.64 -24.78 -6.75
CA TYR A 41 -32.18 -24.65 -6.68
C TYR A 41 -31.72 -23.59 -5.66
N LYS A 42 -30.54 -23.83 -5.07
CA LYS A 42 -29.85 -22.90 -4.17
C LYS A 42 -28.87 -22.03 -4.96
N TYR A 43 -28.95 -20.71 -4.84
CA TYR A 43 -28.00 -19.77 -5.45
C TYR A 43 -27.27 -18.96 -4.38
N CYS A 44 -25.98 -18.64 -4.61
CA CYS A 44 -25.22 -17.78 -3.71
C CYS A 44 -25.54 -16.31 -4.02
N VAL A 45 -26.09 -15.58 -3.05
CA VAL A 45 -26.16 -14.12 -3.10
C VAL A 45 -24.89 -13.58 -2.47
N TYR A 46 -24.10 -12.87 -3.27
CA TYR A 46 -22.95 -12.13 -2.77
C TYR A 46 -23.36 -10.71 -2.38
N SER A 47 -22.96 -10.31 -1.18
CA SER A 47 -23.11 -8.95 -0.70
C SER A 47 -22.14 -8.03 -1.47
N SER A 48 -22.73 -7.02 -2.13
CA SER A 48 -22.18 -5.88 -2.89
C SER A 48 -20.66 -5.63 -2.92
N ASP A 49 -20.16 -5.13 -4.04
CA ASP A 49 -18.75 -4.86 -4.39
C ASP A 49 -18.07 -3.75 -3.54
N ILE A 50 -18.66 -3.40 -2.41
CA ILE A 50 -18.21 -2.36 -1.48
C ILE A 50 -16.79 -2.67 -0.96
N ALA A 51 -16.48 -3.93 -0.66
CA ALA A 51 -15.14 -4.34 -0.26
C ALA A 51 -14.10 -4.15 -1.38
N THR A 52 -14.49 -4.38 -2.64
CA THR A 52 -13.65 -4.10 -3.81
C THR A 52 -13.38 -2.60 -3.91
N GLY A 53 -14.39 -1.75 -3.70
CA GLY A 53 -14.23 -0.30 -3.70
C GLY A 53 -13.23 0.17 -2.63
N TYR A 54 -13.31 -0.35 -1.40
CA TYR A 54 -12.36 -0.05 -0.34
C TYR A 54 -10.94 -0.55 -0.66
N GLY A 55 -10.81 -1.76 -1.22
CA GLY A 55 -9.51 -2.31 -1.62
C GLY A 55 -8.83 -1.50 -2.74
N VAL A 56 -9.58 -1.11 -3.76
CA VAL A 56 -9.09 -0.23 -4.85
C VAL A 56 -8.77 1.16 -4.32
N GLY A 57 -9.58 1.71 -3.41
CA GLY A 57 -9.30 2.99 -2.78
C GLY A 57 -8.00 2.97 -1.96
N ALA A 58 -7.78 1.90 -1.18
CA ALA A 58 -6.53 1.70 -0.44
C ALA A 58 -5.32 1.63 -1.38
N PHE A 59 -5.43 0.86 -2.47
CA PHE A 59 -4.42 0.73 -3.51
C PHE A 59 -4.06 2.10 -4.13
N LEU A 60 -5.06 2.88 -4.55
CA LEU A 60 -4.79 4.19 -5.18
C LEU A 60 -4.15 5.19 -4.23
N LEU A 61 -4.55 5.19 -2.95
CA LEU A 61 -3.96 6.09 -1.95
C LEU A 61 -2.52 5.71 -1.60
N LEU A 62 -2.24 4.42 -1.44
CA LEU A 62 -0.88 3.92 -1.19
C LEU A 62 0.04 4.22 -2.39
N MET A 63 -0.46 4.04 -3.61
CA MET A 63 0.28 4.39 -4.82
C MET A 63 0.57 5.90 -4.90
N ALA A 64 -0.41 6.74 -4.54
CA ALA A 64 -0.21 8.18 -4.49
C ALA A 64 0.83 8.59 -3.44
N SER A 65 0.80 8.03 -2.22
CA SER A 65 1.77 8.34 -1.18
C SER A 65 3.20 7.96 -1.60
N GLN A 66 3.36 6.78 -2.20
CA GLN A 66 4.65 6.31 -2.73
C GLN A 66 5.17 7.25 -3.84
N VAL A 67 4.33 7.64 -4.80
CA VAL A 67 4.72 8.58 -5.87
C VAL A 67 5.16 9.93 -5.31
N ILE A 68 4.44 10.48 -4.32
CA ILE A 68 4.79 11.77 -3.70
C ILE A 68 6.17 11.73 -3.04
N ILE A 69 6.47 10.67 -2.28
CA ILE A 69 7.77 10.51 -1.61
C ILE A 69 8.90 10.38 -2.63
N MET A 70 8.67 9.59 -3.68
CA MET A 70 9.69 9.36 -4.72
C MET A 70 9.96 10.60 -5.57
N ALA A 71 8.91 11.36 -5.89
CA ALA A 71 9.04 12.65 -6.56
C ALA A 71 9.84 13.65 -5.69
N ALA A 72 9.56 13.69 -4.39
CA ALA A 72 10.28 14.56 -3.47
C ALA A 72 11.73 14.13 -3.22
N SER A 73 12.01 12.82 -3.27
CA SER A 73 13.37 12.29 -3.16
C SER A 73 14.15 12.32 -4.49
N ARG A 74 13.51 12.75 -5.59
CA ARG A 74 14.04 12.75 -6.96
C ARG A 74 14.56 11.37 -7.39
N CYS A 75 13.88 10.31 -6.95
CA CYS A 75 14.15 8.90 -7.25
C CYS A 75 15.59 8.43 -6.97
N PHE A 76 16.36 9.12 -6.11
CA PHE A 76 17.81 8.93 -5.93
C PHE A 76 18.69 9.16 -7.19
N CYS A 77 18.17 8.95 -8.41
CA CYS A 77 18.86 9.07 -9.69
C CYS A 77 19.02 10.51 -10.19
N CYS A 78 18.12 11.42 -9.83
CA CYS A 78 18.08 12.79 -10.34
C CYS A 78 18.45 13.84 -9.27
N GLY A 79 19.15 13.41 -8.22
CA GLY A 79 19.54 14.24 -7.07
C GLY A 79 21.06 14.41 -6.93
N ASN A 80 21.48 15.43 -6.18
CA ASN A 80 22.88 15.61 -5.82
C ASN A 80 23.38 14.39 -5.02
N PRO A 81 24.64 13.95 -5.23
CA PRO A 81 25.21 12.82 -4.53
C PRO A 81 25.14 13.04 -3.02
N LEU A 82 24.58 12.05 -2.30
CA LEU A 82 24.57 12.04 -0.84
C LEU A 82 26.00 12.10 -0.32
N LYS A 83 26.22 12.79 0.81
CA LYS A 83 27.53 12.85 1.47
C LYS A 83 28.08 11.41 1.66
N PRO A 84 29.33 11.13 1.27
CA PRO A 84 29.92 9.80 1.44
C PRO A 84 29.95 9.42 2.93
N GLY A 85 29.40 8.27 3.29
CA GLY A 85 29.32 7.75 4.66
C GLY A 85 28.22 6.68 4.86
N GLY A 86 28.19 6.06 6.04
CA GLY A 86 27.25 4.96 6.39
C GLY A 86 25.75 5.33 6.26
N SER A 87 25.43 6.63 6.32
CA SER A 87 24.07 7.14 6.08
C SER A 87 23.56 6.87 4.65
N ARG A 88 24.45 6.76 3.66
CA ARG A 88 24.08 6.43 2.26
C ARG A 88 23.62 4.97 2.14
N ALA A 89 24.35 4.04 2.76
CA ALA A 89 23.97 2.62 2.74
C ALA A 89 22.62 2.40 3.46
N CYS A 90 22.42 3.05 4.62
CA CYS A 90 21.16 3.00 5.34
C CYS A 90 19.98 3.56 4.52
N ALA A 91 20.15 4.71 3.85
CA ALA A 91 19.11 5.28 3.00
C ALA A 91 18.76 4.41 1.78
N LEU A 92 19.75 3.74 1.17
CA LEU A 92 19.54 2.80 0.07
C LEU A 92 18.81 1.52 0.53
N LEU A 93 19.17 0.98 1.69
CA LEU A 93 18.49 -0.19 2.25
C LEU A 93 17.02 0.12 2.56
N LEU A 94 16.76 1.27 3.22
CA LEU A 94 15.40 1.73 3.49
C LEU A 94 14.61 1.98 2.21
N PHE A 95 15.25 2.49 1.15
CA PHE A 95 14.63 2.66 -0.16
C PHE A 95 14.19 1.32 -0.76
N ILE A 96 15.11 0.35 -0.85
CA ILE A 96 14.81 -0.98 -1.40
C ILE A 96 13.68 -1.62 -0.61
N PHE A 97 13.76 -1.53 0.72
CA PHE A 97 12.78 -2.14 1.61
C PHE A 97 11.39 -1.50 1.47
N CYS A 98 11.32 -0.17 1.37
CA CYS A 98 10.09 0.57 1.08
C CYS A 98 9.46 0.11 -0.24
N TRP A 99 10.25 -0.07 -1.29
CA TRP A 99 9.76 -0.57 -2.58
C TRP A 99 9.23 -1.99 -2.51
N VAL A 100 9.95 -2.89 -1.83
CA VAL A 100 9.53 -4.28 -1.68
C VAL A 100 8.20 -4.36 -0.93
N THR A 101 8.07 -3.65 0.18
CA THR A 101 6.85 -3.71 1.00
C THR A 101 5.66 -3.06 0.31
N PHE A 102 5.91 -1.97 -0.44
CA PHE A 102 4.92 -1.32 -1.29
C PHE A 102 4.39 -2.28 -2.37
N LEU A 103 5.28 -2.93 -3.13
CA LEU A 103 4.88 -3.87 -4.18
C LEU A 103 4.07 -5.06 -3.64
N ILE A 104 4.44 -5.57 -2.46
CA ILE A 104 3.68 -6.64 -1.81
C ILE A 104 2.30 -6.14 -1.37
N ALA A 105 2.21 -4.96 -0.75
CA ALA A 105 0.93 -4.37 -0.34
C ALA A 105 0.00 -4.19 -1.54
N GLU A 106 0.49 -3.58 -2.62
CA GLU A 106 -0.25 -3.34 -3.86
C GLU A 106 -0.72 -4.65 -4.49
N ALA A 107 0.16 -5.65 -4.59
CA ALA A 107 -0.19 -6.96 -5.13
C ALA A 107 -1.28 -7.65 -4.28
N CYS A 108 -1.21 -7.55 -2.95
CA CYS A 108 -2.23 -8.09 -2.06
C CYS A 108 -3.57 -7.36 -2.20
N LEU A 109 -3.56 -6.02 -2.27
CA LEU A 109 -4.78 -5.20 -2.41
C LEU A 109 -5.43 -5.40 -3.78
N LEU A 110 -4.65 -5.45 -4.86
CA LEU A 110 -5.13 -5.78 -6.20
C LEU A 110 -5.67 -7.20 -6.27
N ALA A 111 -4.92 -8.20 -5.80
CA ALA A 111 -5.36 -9.59 -5.82
C ALA A 111 -6.63 -9.79 -4.98
N GLY A 112 -6.73 -9.14 -3.82
CA GLY A 112 -7.92 -9.12 -2.98
C GLY A 112 -9.12 -8.53 -3.71
N SER A 113 -8.95 -7.34 -4.29
CA SER A 113 -10.01 -6.62 -5.01
C SER A 113 -10.49 -7.38 -6.25
N VAL A 114 -9.55 -7.88 -7.05
CA VAL A 114 -9.81 -8.64 -8.28
C VAL A 114 -10.55 -9.94 -7.95
N ARG A 115 -10.07 -10.72 -6.98
CA ARG A 115 -10.76 -11.95 -6.57
C ARG A 115 -12.16 -11.62 -6.05
N ASN A 116 -12.30 -10.56 -5.24
CA ASN A 116 -13.60 -10.15 -4.72
C ASN A 116 -14.59 -9.81 -5.85
N ALA A 117 -14.16 -9.11 -6.91
CA ALA A 117 -15.01 -8.77 -8.06
C ALA A 117 -15.32 -9.95 -8.99
N TYR A 118 -14.37 -10.88 -9.20
CA TYR A 118 -14.61 -12.04 -10.07
C TYR A 118 -15.61 -13.02 -9.46
N HIS A 119 -15.59 -13.19 -8.13
CA HIS A 119 -16.54 -14.08 -7.43
C HIS A 119 -17.97 -13.52 -7.42
N THR A 120 -18.17 -12.20 -7.51
CA THR A 120 -19.52 -11.59 -7.56
C THR A 120 -20.15 -11.59 -8.95
N LYS A 121 -19.35 -11.47 -10.03
CA LYS A 121 -19.88 -11.14 -11.37
C LYS A 121 -20.09 -12.33 -12.33
N TYR A 122 -19.33 -13.43 -12.20
CA TYR A 122 -19.28 -14.47 -13.24
C TYR A 122 -19.80 -15.86 -12.84
N ARG A 123 -20.20 -16.08 -11.59
CA ARG A 123 -20.70 -17.39 -11.16
C ARG A 123 -22.21 -17.52 -11.39
N ARG A 124 -22.65 -17.59 -12.65
CA ARG A 124 -23.97 -18.15 -12.99
C ARG A 124 -23.86 -19.67 -12.82
N PHE A 125 -24.44 -20.22 -11.76
CA PHE A 125 -24.44 -21.66 -11.53
C PHE A 125 -25.53 -22.32 -12.38
N PHE A 126 -25.10 -23.21 -13.28
CA PHE A 126 -25.93 -24.25 -13.89
C PHE A 126 -25.56 -25.57 -13.20
N PHE A 127 -26.53 -26.13 -12.48
CA PHE A 127 -26.68 -27.52 -11.99
C PHE A 127 -25.55 -28.22 -11.18
N ASP A 128 -26.02 -28.85 -10.09
CA ASP A 128 -25.61 -30.17 -9.56
C ASP A 128 -24.47 -30.34 -8.54
N ASN A 129 -24.14 -29.35 -7.71
CA ASN A 129 -23.38 -29.61 -6.47
C ASN A 129 -23.81 -28.64 -5.35
N GLU A 130 -23.95 -29.15 -4.11
CA GLU A 130 -24.27 -28.35 -2.91
C GLU A 130 -23.27 -27.17 -2.79
N PRO A 131 -23.73 -25.90 -2.88
CA PRO A 131 -22.81 -24.78 -3.09
C PRO A 131 -22.03 -24.46 -1.81
N SER A 132 -20.75 -24.87 -1.76
CA SER A 132 -19.78 -24.21 -0.89
C SER A 132 -19.52 -22.82 -1.48
N CYS A 133 -20.23 -21.78 -1.00
CA CYS A 133 -19.99 -20.41 -1.46
C CYS A 133 -18.55 -20.01 -1.10
N GLU A 134 -17.63 -20.14 -2.06
CA GLU A 134 -16.23 -19.74 -1.93
C GLU A 134 -16.14 -18.23 -1.67
N THR A 135 -15.84 -17.87 -0.43
CA THR A 135 -15.42 -16.52 -0.06
C THR A 135 -13.95 -16.35 -0.39
N VAL A 136 -13.47 -15.13 -0.67
CA VAL A 136 -12.02 -14.84 -0.76
C VAL A 136 -11.32 -15.52 0.45
N ARG A 137 -10.10 -16.04 0.30
CA ARG A 137 -9.40 -16.72 1.42
C ARG A 137 -9.03 -15.72 2.51
N LYS A 138 -9.38 -16.02 3.78
CA LYS A 138 -9.04 -15.19 4.96
C LYS A 138 -7.57 -14.80 4.90
N GLY A 139 -7.28 -13.50 4.95
CA GLY A 139 -5.92 -12.99 5.09
C GLY A 139 -5.32 -12.23 3.91
N VAL A 140 -5.94 -12.18 2.72
CA VAL A 140 -5.36 -11.42 1.58
C VAL A 140 -5.43 -9.91 1.80
N PHE A 141 -6.60 -9.37 2.23
CA PHE A 141 -6.66 -7.94 2.57
C PHE A 141 -5.98 -7.67 3.92
N ALA A 142 -5.99 -8.62 4.85
CA ALA A 142 -5.23 -8.49 6.10
C ALA A 142 -3.72 -8.38 5.86
N ALA A 143 -3.16 -9.20 4.95
CA ALA A 143 -1.76 -9.08 4.53
C ALA A 143 -1.53 -7.73 3.85
N GLY A 144 -2.41 -7.32 2.93
CA GLY A 144 -2.36 -5.99 2.31
C GLY A 144 -2.33 -4.85 3.33
N ALA A 145 -3.18 -4.91 4.36
CA ALA A 145 -3.21 -3.93 5.45
C ALA A 145 -1.92 -3.94 6.28
N ALA A 146 -1.38 -5.12 6.61
CA ALA A 146 -0.13 -5.24 7.35
C ALA A 146 1.05 -4.62 6.57
N PHE A 147 1.19 -4.95 5.29
CA PHE A 147 2.24 -4.38 4.44
C PHE A 147 2.02 -2.90 4.13
N THR A 148 0.77 -2.42 4.11
CA THR A 148 0.45 -0.99 4.01
C THR A 148 0.98 -0.22 5.22
N LEU A 149 0.68 -0.70 6.44
CA LEU A 149 1.21 -0.09 7.67
C LEU A 149 2.74 -0.12 7.70
N PHE A 150 3.31 -1.25 7.28
CA PHE A 150 4.75 -1.39 7.23
C PHE A 150 5.39 -0.40 6.23
N THR A 151 4.78 -0.25 5.06
CA THR A 151 5.21 0.72 4.04
C THR A 151 5.12 2.14 4.58
N ALA A 152 4.04 2.49 5.30
CA ALA A 152 3.89 3.80 5.95
C ALA A 152 5.04 4.13 6.90
N VAL A 153 5.39 3.17 7.76
CA VAL A 153 6.47 3.36 8.74
C VAL A 153 7.82 3.50 8.02
N VAL A 154 8.13 2.60 7.09
CA VAL A 154 9.43 2.60 6.38
C VAL A 154 9.59 3.83 5.49
N SER A 155 8.51 4.29 4.85
CA SER A 155 8.53 5.44 3.94
C SER A 155 8.87 6.75 4.66
N GLU A 156 8.35 6.93 5.89
CA GLU A 156 8.69 8.06 6.77
C GLU A 156 10.16 8.00 7.22
N PHE A 157 10.60 6.85 7.74
CA PHE A 157 11.99 6.66 8.16
C PHE A 157 12.97 6.88 7.00
N TYR A 158 12.60 6.42 5.80
CA TYR A 158 13.32 6.68 4.57
C TYR A 158 13.42 8.18 4.29
N TYR A 159 12.30 8.92 4.27
CA TYR A 159 12.31 10.35 3.97
C TYR A 159 13.10 11.17 5.00
N VAL A 160 12.98 10.83 6.29
CA VAL A 160 13.77 11.47 7.36
C VAL A 160 15.26 11.20 7.14
N SER A 161 15.67 9.96 6.88
CA SER A 161 17.07 9.58 6.64
C SER A 161 17.63 10.24 5.38
N TYR A 162 16.83 10.30 4.31
CA TYR A 162 17.14 11.02 3.08
C TYR A 162 17.34 12.53 3.32
N SER A 163 16.43 13.16 4.08
CA SER A 163 16.50 14.59 4.35
C SER A 163 17.69 15.00 5.23
N LYS A 164 18.13 14.11 6.14
CA LYS A 164 19.32 14.29 6.98
C LYS A 164 20.60 14.17 6.16
N SER A 165 20.68 13.17 5.28
CA SER A 165 21.86 12.92 4.44
C SER A 165 22.07 13.98 3.35
N ARG A 166 21.02 14.70 2.93
CA ARG A 166 21.14 15.81 1.99
C ARG A 166 21.81 17.07 2.52
N GLY A 167 21.93 17.24 3.85
CA GLY A 167 22.46 18.48 4.45
C GLY A 167 21.58 19.70 4.17
N GLY A 168 21.63 20.69 5.05
CA GLY A 168 20.85 21.93 4.89
C GLY A 168 21.23 22.68 3.62
N HIS A 169 20.25 22.98 2.77
CA HIS A 169 20.36 24.05 1.79
C HIS A 169 19.64 25.26 2.41
N GLY A 170 20.38 26.00 3.22
CA GLY A 170 19.90 27.16 3.96
C GLY A 170 20.87 27.49 5.10
N GLY A 171 21.90 28.28 4.79
CA GLY A 171 22.92 28.75 5.74
C GLY A 171 24.19 27.91 5.72
N ASP A 172 25.28 28.52 5.30
CA ASP A 172 26.67 28.09 5.50
C ASP A 172 27.20 26.97 4.61
N ALA A 173 27.44 27.37 3.35
CA ALA A 173 28.71 27.06 2.71
C ALA A 173 29.86 27.65 3.54
N ALA A 174 30.14 27.10 4.73
CA ALA A 174 31.43 27.28 5.36
C ALA A 174 32.43 26.44 4.57
N ILE A 175 33.20 27.14 3.74
CA ILE A 175 34.38 26.66 3.03
C ILE A 175 35.30 26.01 4.07
N GLY A 176 35.24 24.69 4.18
CA GLY A 176 36.19 23.86 4.90
C GLY A 176 37.26 23.37 3.94
N LEU A 177 38.16 24.28 3.54
CA LEU A 177 39.48 23.93 3.00
C LEU A 177 40.20 23.08 4.06
N ALA A 178 40.09 21.76 3.99
CA ALA A 178 41.02 20.88 4.66
C ALA A 178 42.25 20.76 3.77
N ALA A 179 43.26 21.54 4.11
CA ALA A 179 44.57 21.54 3.48
C ALA A 179 45.17 20.12 3.43
N PHE A 180 45.73 19.80 2.27
CA PHE A 180 46.74 18.76 2.14
C PHE A 180 47.87 19.02 3.15
N LYS A 181 48.18 18.02 3.97
CA LYS A 181 49.52 17.83 4.53
C LYS A 181 49.84 16.34 4.57
#